data_AF-Q8RVS5-F1
#
_entry.id   AF-Q8RVS5-F1
#
_cell.length_a   1.000
_cell.length_b   1.000
_cell.length_c   1.000
_cell.angle_alpha   90.00
_cell.angle_beta   90.00
_cell.angle_gamma   90.00
#
_symmetry.space_group_name_H-M   'P 1'
#
loop_
_entity.id
_entity.type
_entity.pdbx_description
1 polymer ?
#
loop_
_entity_poly.entity_id
_entity_poly.type
_entity_poly.pdbx_seq_one_letter_code
_entity_poly.pdbx_strand_id
1 'polypeptide(L)'
;TDVEDMFLAHISGMDTLARGLRNVVKLIEDGSLDELVRKRYQSFDSEIGALIEAGKGDFETLEKKVLEWGEPIVPSGKQELAEILFQAAL
;
A
#
# COMPACT_ATOMS: atom_id res chain seq x y z
N THR A 1 -7.22 -41.06 13.05
CA THR A 1 -7.71 -39.93 12.24
C THR A 1 -9.20 -40.14 12.08
N ASP A 2 -10.02 -39.22 12.60
CA ASP A 2 -11.48 -39.29 12.42
C ASP A 2 -11.85 -38.70 11.05
N VAL A 3 -12.85 -39.27 10.39
CA VAL A 3 -13.39 -38.73 9.14
C VAL A 3 -14.07 -37.38 9.40
N GLU A 4 -14.69 -37.21 10.57
CA GLU A 4 -15.31 -35.94 10.96
C GLU A 4 -14.29 -34.79 11.02
N ASP A 5 -13.09 -35.05 11.54
CA ASP A 5 -11.99 -34.06 11.61
C ASP A 5 -11.64 -33.51 10.23
N MET A 6 -11.70 -34.35 9.17
CA MET A 6 -11.41 -33.92 7.81
C MET A 6 -12.44 -32.91 7.30
N PHE A 7 -13.73 -33.13 7.60
CA PHE A 7 -14.79 -32.21 7.21
C PHE A 7 -14.69 -30.91 8.01
N LEU A 8 -14.48 -31.00 9.31
CA LEU A 8 -14.30 -29.82 10.18
C LEU A 8 -13.13 -28.95 9.70
N ALA A 9 -12.00 -29.55 9.32
CA ALA A 9 -10.84 -28.82 8.81
C ALA A 9 -11.16 -28.04 7.52
N HIS A 10 -11.86 -28.66 6.56
CA HIS A 10 -12.22 -27.99 5.30
C HIS A 10 -13.24 -26.88 5.53
N ILE A 11 -14.27 -27.12 6.34
CA ILE A 11 -15.29 -26.12 6.68
C ILE A 11 -14.62 -24.90 7.32
N SER A 12 -13.75 -25.12 8.31
CA SER A 12 -13.02 -24.03 8.97
C SER A 12 -12.14 -23.25 7.99
N GLY A 13 -11.47 -23.92 7.05
CA GLY A 13 -10.66 -23.26 6.03
C GLY A 13 -11.51 -22.43 5.07
N MET A 14 -12.62 -22.99 4.59
CA MET A 14 -13.55 -22.33 3.68
C MET A 14 -14.17 -21.08 4.32
N ASP A 15 -14.64 -21.17 5.57
CA ASP A 15 -15.24 -20.04 6.27
C ASP A 15 -14.23 -18.93 6.58
N THR A 16 -12.99 -19.31 6.94
CA THR A 16 -11.90 -18.35 7.17
C THR A 16 -11.58 -17.56 5.90
N LEU A 17 -11.46 -18.25 4.75
CA LEU A 17 -11.23 -17.62 3.46
C LEU A 17 -12.43 -16.76 3.02
N ALA A 18 -13.66 -17.24 3.21
CA ALA A 18 -14.86 -16.49 2.87
C ALA A 18 -14.97 -15.20 3.67
N ARG A 19 -14.67 -15.23 4.97
CA ARG A 19 -14.61 -14.02 5.81
C ARG A 19 -13.50 -13.08 5.34
N GLY A 20 -12.29 -13.60 5.12
CA GLY A 20 -11.16 -12.82 4.63
C GLY A 20 -11.48 -12.11 3.31
N LEU A 21 -12.09 -12.81 2.36
CA LEU A 21 -12.52 -12.25 1.08
C LEU A 21 -13.50 -11.09 1.26
N ARG A 22 -14.54 -11.26 2.09
CA ARG A 22 -15.54 -10.20 2.33
C ARG A 22 -14.94 -8.96 2.97
N ASN A 23 -13.97 -9.15 3.86
CA ASN A 23 -13.28 -8.05 4.54
C ASN A 23 -12.35 -7.30 3.57
N VAL A 24 -11.58 -8.01 2.75
CA VAL A 24 -10.69 -7.41 1.74
C VAL A 24 -11.48 -6.66 0.67
N VAL A 25 -12.63 -7.17 0.22
CA VAL A 25 -13.48 -6.46 -0.74
C VAL A 25 -13.88 -5.09 -0.20
N LYS A 26 -14.34 -5.01 1.06
CA LYS A 26 -14.69 -3.73 1.69
C LYS A 26 -13.49 -2.79 1.81
N LEU A 27 -12.32 -3.32 2.15
CA LEU A 27 -11.09 -2.54 2.31
C LEU A 27 -10.64 -1.93 0.98
N ILE A 28 -10.77 -2.68 -0.12
CA ILE A 28 -10.49 -2.20 -1.48
C ILE A 28 -11.51 -1.15 -1.90
N GLU A 29 -12.80 -1.40 -1.67
CA GLU A 29 -13.88 -0.44 -2.01
C GLU A 29 -13.79 0.87 -1.23
N ASP A 30 -13.36 0.83 0.03
CA ASP A 30 -13.11 1.99 0.87
C ASP A 30 -11.88 2.81 0.40
N GLY A 31 -10.88 2.14 -0.16
CA GLY A 31 -9.70 2.79 -0.78
C GLY A 31 -8.77 3.51 0.20
N SER A 32 -8.98 3.41 1.52
CA SER A 32 -8.16 4.12 2.51
C SER A 32 -6.69 3.70 2.54
N LEU A 33 -6.39 2.42 2.32
CA LEU A 33 -4.99 1.94 2.20
C LEU A 33 -4.35 2.39 0.88
N ASP A 34 -5.09 2.33 -0.22
CA ASP A 34 -4.62 2.81 -1.53
C ASP A 34 -4.28 4.31 -1.47
N GLU A 35 -5.08 5.07 -0.73
CA GLU A 35 -4.84 6.49 -0.50
C GLU A 35 -3.55 6.76 0.29
N LEU A 36 -3.22 5.91 1.28
CA LEU A 36 -1.94 6.02 1.99
C LEU A 36 -0.75 5.77 1.06
N VAL A 37 -0.86 4.77 0.18
CA VAL A 37 0.18 4.48 -0.83
C VAL A 37 0.30 5.65 -1.81
N ARG A 38 -0.82 6.14 -2.36
CA ARG A 38 -0.84 7.28 -3.28
C ARG A 38 -0.18 8.52 -2.66
N LYS A 39 -0.55 8.88 -1.43
CA LYS A 39 0.06 10.00 -0.71
C LYS A 39 1.56 9.84 -0.49
N ARG A 40 2.03 8.62 -0.25
CA ARG A 40 3.45 8.33 -0.06
C ARG A 40 4.26 8.56 -1.33
N TYR A 41 3.70 8.21 -2.49
CA TYR A 41 4.39 8.29 -3.79
C TYR A 41 3.99 9.51 -4.63
N GLN A 42 3.16 10.42 -4.12
CA GLN A 42 2.68 11.61 -4.84
C GLN A 42 3.78 12.51 -5.44
N SER A 43 5.02 12.45 -4.93
CA SER A 43 6.14 13.22 -5.49
C SER A 43 6.52 12.75 -6.90
N PHE A 44 6.20 11.51 -7.26
CA PHE A 44 6.44 10.99 -8.60
C PHE A 44 5.46 11.54 -9.64
N ASP A 45 4.28 12.02 -9.21
CA ASP A 45 3.33 12.73 -10.07
C ASP A 45 3.75 14.20 -10.38
N SER A 46 4.87 14.66 -9.81
CA SER A 46 5.43 15.98 -10.10
C SER A 46 6.19 16.01 -11.43
N GLU A 47 6.51 17.21 -11.94
CA GLU A 47 7.26 17.35 -13.19
C GLU A 47 8.62 16.62 -13.18
N ILE A 48 9.38 16.72 -12.07
CA ILE A 48 10.65 15.98 -11.94
C ILE A 48 10.40 14.48 -11.80
N GLY A 49 9.35 14.11 -11.07
CA GLY A 49 9.00 12.72 -10.79
C GLY A 49 8.64 11.99 -12.07
N ALA A 50 7.78 12.60 -12.88
CA ALA A 50 7.38 12.09 -14.19
C ALA A 50 8.56 12.02 -15.16
N LEU A 51 9.50 12.97 -15.12
CA LEU A 51 10.75 12.91 -15.88
C LEU A 51 11.60 11.69 -15.49
N ILE A 52 11.71 11.42 -14.19
CA ILE A 52 12.43 10.25 -13.65
C ILE A 52 11.73 8.96 -14.07
N GLU A 53 10.41 8.85 -13.90
CA GLU A 53 9.63 7.67 -14.28
C GLU A 53 9.68 7.39 -15.79
N ALA A 54 9.71 8.45 -16.61
CA ALA A 54 9.84 8.33 -18.05
C ALA A 54 11.26 7.95 -18.51
N GLY A 55 12.23 7.79 -17.60
CA GLY A 55 13.63 7.49 -17.92
C GLY A 55 14.36 8.63 -18.63
N LYS A 56 13.88 9.87 -18.47
CA LYS A 56 14.42 11.07 -19.11
C LYS A 56 15.24 11.95 -18.16
N GLY A 57 15.36 11.57 -16.89
CA GLY A 57 16.24 12.22 -15.94
C GLY A 57 17.70 11.86 -16.18
N ASP A 58 18.57 12.85 -16.31
CA ASP A 58 20.02 12.69 -16.29
C ASP A 58 20.62 13.21 -14.97
N PHE A 59 21.87 12.82 -14.67
CA PHE A 59 22.52 13.21 -13.42
C PHE A 59 22.78 14.72 -13.33
N GLU A 60 23.07 15.39 -14.45
CA GLU A 60 23.33 16.83 -14.48
C GLU A 60 22.08 17.64 -14.07
N THR A 61 20.91 17.27 -14.61
CA THR A 61 19.64 17.93 -14.29
C THR A 61 19.22 17.65 -12.85
N LEU A 62 19.38 16.40 -12.39
CA LEU A 62 19.02 16.02 -11.02
C LEU A 62 19.93 16.67 -9.97
N GLU A 63 21.25 16.75 -10.22
CA GLU A 63 22.19 17.43 -9.33
C GLU A 63 21.81 18.90 -9.15
N LYS A 64 21.56 19.62 -10.25
CA LYS A 64 21.13 21.03 -10.20
C LYS A 64 19.85 21.19 -9.39
N LYS A 65 18.88 20.29 -9.56
CA LYS A 65 17.60 20.34 -8.84
C LYS A 65 17.76 20.09 -7.34
N VAL A 66 18.61 19.15 -6.93
CA VAL A 66 18.89 18.88 -5.52
C VAL A 66 19.58 20.08 -4.86
N LEU A 67 20.51 20.73 -5.54
CA LEU A 67 21.17 21.94 -5.05
C LEU A 67 20.20 23.12 -4.87
N GLU A 68 19.15 23.21 -5.70
CA GLU A 68 18.08 24.22 -5.58
C GLU A 68 17.13 23.95 -4.40
N TRP A 69 16.88 22.67 -4.06
CA TRP A 69 15.86 22.27 -3.07
C TRP A 69 16.37 22.10 -1.64
N GLY A 70 17.66 21.87 -1.43
CA GLY A 70 18.22 21.65 -0.09
C GLY A 70 17.79 20.32 0.52
N GLU A 71 17.64 20.27 1.85
CA GLU A 71 17.38 19.03 2.58
C GLU A 71 15.97 18.47 2.27
N PRO A 72 15.84 17.18 1.88
CA PRO A 72 14.55 16.59 1.57
C PRO A 72 13.71 16.36 2.82
N ILE A 73 12.40 16.58 2.71
CA ILE A 73 11.43 16.22 3.74
C ILE A 73 11.06 14.74 3.56
N VAL A 74 11.37 13.90 4.54
CA VAL A 74 10.99 12.49 4.53
C VAL A 74 9.62 12.31 5.21
N PRO A 75 8.56 11.92 4.48
CA PRO A 75 7.26 11.71 5.09
C PRO A 75 7.24 10.44 5.95
N SER A 76 6.51 10.48 7.07
CA SER A 76 6.25 9.29 7.90
C SER A 76 5.53 8.19 7.10
N GLY A 77 5.89 6.94 7.35
CA GLY A 77 5.24 5.77 6.72
C GLY A 77 3.83 5.48 7.22
N LYS A 78 3.40 6.11 8.33
CA LYS A 78 2.05 5.93 8.91
C LYS A 78 1.67 4.46 9.14
N GLN A 79 2.63 3.63 9.59
CA GLN A 79 2.42 2.20 9.79
C GLN A 79 1.28 1.92 10.77
N GLU A 80 1.25 2.62 11.91
CA GLU A 80 0.23 2.42 12.94
C GLU A 80 -1.16 2.79 12.42
N LEU A 81 -1.26 3.83 11.58
CA LEU A 81 -2.51 4.18 10.91
C LEU A 81 -2.95 3.11 9.91
N ALA A 82 -2.01 2.56 9.12
CA ALA A 82 -2.30 1.48 8.19
C ALA A 82 -2.80 0.22 8.92
N GLU A 83 -2.20 -0.11 10.07
CA GLU A 83 -2.64 -1.22 10.92
C GLU A 83 -4.05 -0.97 11.50
N ILE A 84 -4.37 0.25 11.94
CA ILE A 84 -5.72 0.61 12.41
C ILE A 84 -6.76 0.44 11.28
N LEU A 85 -6.46 0.92 10.07
CA LEU A 85 -7.36 0.78 8.91
C LEU A 85 -7.58 -0.69 8.54
N PHE A 86 -6.51 -1.49 8.52
CA PHE A 86 -6.59 -2.92 8.27
C PHE A 86 -7.45 -3.64 9.33
N GLN A 87 -7.26 -3.30 10.61
CA GLN A 87 -8.04 -3.89 11.71
C GLN A 87 -9.50 -3.48 11.69
N ALA A 88 -9.82 -2.26 11.25
CA ALA A 88 -11.20 -1.80 11.11
C ALA A 88 -12.00 -2.58 10.05
N ALA A 89 -11.32 -3.22 9.09
CA ALA A 89 -11.94 -4.05 8.07
C ALA A 89 -12.12 -5.53 8.49
N LEU A 90 -11.56 -5.97 9.63
CA LEU A 90 -11.65 -7.36 10.13
C LEU A 90 -13.01 -7.69 10.76
#